data_AF-A0A8J8BRH9-F1
#
_entry.id   AF-A0A8J8BRH9-F1
#
_cell.length_a   1.000
_cell.length_b   1.000
_cell.length_c   1.000
_cell.angle_alpha   90.00
_cell.angle_beta   90.00
_cell.angle_gamma   90.00
#
_symmetry.space_group_name_H-M   'P 1'
#
loop_
_entity.id
_entity.type
_entity.pdbx_description
1 polymer ?
#
loop_
_entity_poly.entity_id
_entity_poly.type
_entity_poly.pdbx_seq_one_letter_code
_entity_poly.pdbx_strand_id
1 'polypeptide(L)'
;MVEERLKGEHQYVSYCGRYYCALCPYHRGTIVSAAKGLLTFVEKVGSLRIMANAYEICDFDEFVKELTWLASQNEPCKGCRLGGGWSWWRDCPSRTCCIQKDIDFCYQCNDFPCESLQKGPLLESRKLTIEANNQIRKEGIKKWLQALKEKYE
;
A
#
# COMPACT_ATOMS: atom_id res chain seq x y z
N MET A 1 -0.65 9.05 30.30
CA MET A 1 0.10 7.83 29.98
C MET A 1 0.58 7.97 28.56
N VAL A 2 1.88 8.17 28.34
CA VAL A 2 2.44 8.26 26.98
C VAL A 2 2.39 6.84 26.44
N GLU A 3 1.51 6.57 25.47
CA GLU A 3 1.54 5.29 24.75
C GLU A 3 2.94 5.12 24.13
N GLU A 4 3.59 4.02 24.48
CA GLU A 4 4.92 3.69 23.96
C GLU A 4 4.83 3.57 22.43
N ARG A 5 5.68 4.31 21.70
CA ARG A 5 5.72 4.24 20.23
C ARG A 5 5.83 2.79 19.75
N LEU A 6 5.29 2.50 18.56
CA LEU A 6 5.35 1.16 17.97
C LEU A 6 6.77 0.59 17.94
N LYS A 7 6.92 -0.66 18.38
CA LYS A 7 8.17 -1.42 18.42
C LYS A 7 8.05 -2.76 17.69
N GLY A 8 9.18 -3.30 17.26
CA GLY A 8 9.25 -4.62 16.63
C GLY A 8 8.48 -4.66 15.32
N GLU A 9 7.68 -5.69 15.11
CA GLU A 9 6.88 -5.86 13.89
C GLU A 9 5.80 -4.79 13.69
N HIS A 10 5.25 -4.23 14.76
CA HIS A 10 4.15 -3.26 14.65
C HIS A 10 4.56 -1.97 13.93
N GLN A 11 5.86 -1.63 13.90
CA GLN A 11 6.38 -0.46 13.18
C GLN A 11 6.17 -0.56 11.65
N TYR A 12 5.91 -1.76 11.12
CA TYR A 12 5.63 -1.95 9.71
C TYR A 12 4.14 -1.76 9.37
N VAL A 13 3.27 -1.52 10.36
CA VAL A 13 1.87 -1.13 10.10
C VAL A 13 1.84 0.33 9.66
N SER A 14 1.22 0.59 8.51
CA SER A 14 1.10 1.94 7.93
C SER A 14 0.34 2.90 8.86
N TYR A 15 0.58 4.21 8.73
CA TYR A 15 -0.15 5.25 9.50
C TYR A 15 -1.68 5.17 9.37
N CYS A 16 -2.21 4.80 8.21
CA CYS A 16 -3.66 4.61 8.03
C CYS A 16 -4.20 3.30 8.64
N GLY A 17 -3.34 2.49 9.27
CA GLY A 17 -3.67 1.19 9.85
C GLY A 17 -3.93 0.07 8.83
N ARG A 18 -4.00 0.36 7.53
CA ARG A 18 -4.52 -0.59 6.53
C ARG A 18 -3.53 -1.62 6.00
N TYR A 19 -2.24 -1.31 6.03
CA TYR A 19 -1.22 -2.09 5.35
C TYR A 19 -0.15 -2.54 6.33
N TYR A 20 0.36 -3.74 6.12
CA TYR A 20 1.53 -4.26 6.82
C TYR A 20 2.69 -4.37 5.84
N CYS A 21 3.61 -3.40 5.89
CA CYS A 21 4.67 -3.27 4.90
C CYS A 21 5.59 -4.49 4.87
N ALA A 22 5.80 -5.19 5.98
CA ALA A 22 6.67 -6.37 6.02
C ALA A 22 6.16 -7.52 5.14
N LEU A 23 4.86 -7.55 4.76
CA LEU A 23 4.29 -8.49 3.78
C LEU A 23 3.96 -7.84 2.42
N CYS A 24 4.17 -6.54 2.27
CA CYS A 24 3.77 -5.81 1.06
C CYS A 24 4.70 -6.13 -0.14
N PRO A 25 4.16 -6.55 -1.30
CA PRO A 25 4.98 -6.86 -2.48
C PRO A 25 5.83 -5.70 -3.01
N TYR A 26 5.33 -4.47 -2.87
CA TYR A 26 6.08 -3.26 -3.22
C TYR A 26 7.28 -3.05 -2.29
N HIS A 27 7.12 -3.32 -0.99
CA HIS A 27 8.19 -3.18 -0.01
C HIS A 27 9.23 -4.30 -0.14
N ARG A 28 8.77 -5.52 -0.38
CA ARG A 28 9.63 -6.69 -0.59
C ARG A 28 10.32 -6.71 -1.95
N GLY A 29 9.89 -5.86 -2.88
CA GLY A 29 10.36 -5.87 -4.27
C GLY A 29 9.88 -7.08 -5.09
N THR A 30 9.03 -7.94 -4.53
CA THR A 30 8.56 -9.16 -5.22
C THR A 30 7.72 -8.83 -6.44
N ILE A 31 6.97 -7.72 -6.42
CA ILE A 31 6.20 -7.25 -7.59
C ILE A 31 7.12 -6.83 -8.74
N VAL A 32 8.27 -6.23 -8.44
CA VAL A 32 9.27 -5.82 -9.44
C VAL A 32 9.95 -7.05 -10.03
N SER A 33 10.33 -8.02 -9.19
CA SER A 33 10.89 -9.30 -9.66
C SER A 33 9.91 -10.06 -10.54
N ALA A 34 8.62 -10.10 -10.18
CA ALA A 34 7.57 -10.70 -10.99
C ALA A 34 7.41 -9.97 -12.35
N ALA A 35 7.42 -8.62 -12.33
CA ALA A 35 7.33 -7.82 -13.55
C ALA A 35 8.50 -8.09 -14.50
N LYS A 36 9.74 -8.16 -14.00
CA LYS A 36 10.93 -8.52 -14.80
C LYS A 36 10.80 -9.91 -15.43
N GLY A 37 10.33 -10.87 -14.65
CA GLY A 37 10.08 -12.23 -15.13
C GLY A 37 9.08 -12.24 -16.28
N LEU A 38 7.90 -11.61 -16.09
CA LEU A 38 6.86 -11.54 -17.11
C LEU A 38 7.30 -10.78 -18.36
N LEU A 39 8.01 -9.65 -18.20
CA LEU A 39 8.52 -8.85 -19.30
C LEU A 39 9.42 -9.69 -20.23
N THR A 40 10.27 -10.55 -19.65
CA THR A 40 11.13 -11.45 -20.42
C THR A 40 10.34 -12.40 -21.32
N PHE A 41 9.16 -12.87 -20.88
CA PHE A 41 8.30 -13.72 -21.70
C PHE A 41 7.56 -12.92 -22.75
N VAL A 42 7.04 -11.75 -22.39
CA VAL A 42 6.33 -10.84 -23.30
C VAL A 42 7.23 -10.41 -24.47
N GLU A 43 8.51 -10.13 -24.23
CA GLU A 43 9.48 -9.75 -25.26
C GLU A 43 9.89 -10.93 -26.16
N LYS A 44 9.91 -12.16 -25.62
CA LYS A 44 10.33 -13.36 -26.36
C LYS A 44 9.18 -14.04 -27.11
N VAL A 45 7.95 -13.91 -26.62
CA VAL A 45 6.79 -14.69 -27.06
C VAL A 45 5.81 -13.76 -27.77
N GLY A 46 5.98 -13.62 -29.09
CA GLY A 46 5.11 -12.80 -29.94
C GLY A 46 3.64 -13.27 -29.99
N SER A 47 3.33 -14.49 -29.57
CA SER A 47 1.97 -15.03 -29.57
C SER A 47 1.04 -14.30 -28.60
N LEU A 48 1.54 -13.76 -27.49
CA LEU A 48 0.73 -12.98 -26.55
C LEU A 48 0.15 -11.73 -27.21
N ARG A 49 0.96 -11.02 -28.00
CA ARG A 49 0.51 -9.85 -28.79
C ARG A 49 -0.53 -10.24 -29.83
N ILE A 50 -0.29 -11.35 -30.54
CA ILE A 50 -1.22 -11.85 -31.56
C ILE A 50 -2.58 -12.20 -30.91
N MET A 51 -2.58 -12.92 -29.80
CA MET A 51 -3.81 -13.29 -29.08
C MET A 51 -4.54 -12.05 -28.53
N ALA A 52 -3.81 -11.11 -27.91
CA ALA A 52 -4.42 -9.88 -27.40
C ALA A 52 -5.12 -9.08 -28.50
N ASN A 53 -4.50 -8.96 -29.67
CA ASN A 53 -5.07 -8.26 -30.82
C ASN A 53 -6.24 -9.04 -31.46
N ALA A 54 -6.10 -10.35 -31.63
CA ALA A 54 -7.12 -11.19 -32.28
C ALA A 54 -8.43 -11.25 -31.49
N TYR A 55 -8.35 -11.17 -30.15
CA TYR A 55 -9.50 -11.19 -29.25
C TYR A 55 -9.85 -9.82 -28.67
N GLU A 56 -9.19 -8.75 -29.12
CA GLU A 56 -9.40 -7.37 -28.65
C GLU A 56 -9.40 -7.25 -27.11
N ILE A 57 -8.49 -7.96 -26.43
CA ILE A 57 -8.47 -8.09 -24.96
C ILE A 57 -8.10 -6.76 -24.30
N CYS A 58 -7.05 -6.10 -24.81
CA CYS A 58 -6.53 -4.84 -24.31
C CYS A 58 -5.59 -4.20 -25.34
N ASP A 59 -5.21 -2.95 -25.08
CA ASP A 59 -4.05 -2.35 -25.74
C ASP A 59 -2.77 -3.03 -25.21
N PHE A 60 -2.22 -3.90 -26.04
CA PHE A 60 -1.03 -4.68 -25.67
C PHE A 60 0.21 -3.79 -25.50
N ASP A 61 0.35 -2.74 -26.29
CA ASP A 61 1.53 -1.86 -26.23
C ASP A 61 1.50 -1.01 -24.94
N GLU A 62 0.34 -0.49 -24.54
CA GLU A 62 0.21 0.17 -23.23
C GLU A 62 0.43 -0.81 -22.06
N PHE A 63 0.01 -2.08 -22.19
CA PHE A 63 0.34 -3.10 -21.20
C PHE A 63 1.85 -3.33 -21.06
N VAL A 64 2.57 -3.48 -22.18
CA VAL A 64 4.04 -3.67 -22.16
C VAL A 64 4.74 -2.45 -21.55
N LYS A 65 4.25 -1.24 -21.85
CA LYS A 65 4.81 0.01 -21.30
C LYS A 65 4.65 0.09 -19.79
N GLU A 66 3.47 -0.22 -19.24
CA GLU A 66 3.24 -0.26 -17.78
C GLU A 66 4.11 -1.34 -17.12
N LEU A 67 4.18 -2.53 -17.74
CA LEU A 67 5.01 -3.63 -17.24
C LEU A 67 6.51 -3.27 -17.24
N THR A 68 6.97 -2.59 -18.28
CA THR A 68 8.34 -2.09 -18.40
C THR A 68 8.64 -1.04 -17.32
N TRP A 69 7.72 -0.09 -17.12
CA TRP A 69 7.83 0.89 -16.04
C TRP A 69 7.95 0.21 -14.67
N LEU A 70 7.08 -0.77 -14.37
CA LEU A 70 7.10 -1.50 -13.11
C LEU A 70 8.39 -2.32 -12.93
N ALA A 71 8.86 -2.98 -14.00
CA ALA A 71 10.11 -3.75 -13.99
C ALA A 71 11.36 -2.86 -13.79
N SER A 72 11.30 -1.59 -14.19
CA SER A 72 12.40 -0.63 -14.03
C SER A 72 12.58 -0.11 -12.59
N GLN A 73 11.63 -0.39 -11.68
CA GLN A 73 11.65 0.09 -10.30
C GLN A 73 12.65 -0.67 -9.41
N ASN A 74 13.95 -0.47 -9.64
CA ASN A 74 15.01 -1.24 -8.97
C ASN A 74 15.13 -1.00 -7.45
N GLU A 75 14.61 0.11 -6.94
CA GLU A 75 14.58 0.41 -5.51
C GLU A 75 13.22 0.01 -4.93
N PRO A 76 13.13 -0.98 -4.03
CA PRO A 76 11.86 -1.34 -3.42
C PRO A 76 11.28 -0.15 -2.62
N CYS A 77 9.96 -0.14 -2.47
CA CYS A 77 9.29 0.83 -1.61
C CYS A 77 9.89 0.73 -0.19
N LYS A 78 10.35 1.85 0.38
CA LYS A 78 10.98 1.84 1.71
C LYS A 78 10.04 1.45 2.85
N GLY A 79 8.73 1.43 2.60
CA GLY A 79 7.69 1.18 3.60
C GLY A 79 7.08 2.49 4.14
N CYS A 80 5.82 2.43 4.56
CA CYS A 80 5.00 3.62 4.85
C CYS A 80 5.63 4.59 5.85
N ARG A 81 6.16 4.07 6.96
CA ARG A 81 6.80 4.87 8.02
C ARG A 81 8.22 5.29 7.72
N LEU A 82 8.82 4.75 6.65
CA LEU A 82 10.16 5.09 6.16
C LEU A 82 10.11 5.97 4.89
N GLY A 83 8.99 6.69 4.69
CA GLY A 83 8.80 7.58 3.55
C GLY A 83 8.30 6.91 2.26
N GLY A 84 8.06 5.60 2.26
CA GLY A 84 7.43 4.86 1.16
C GLY A 84 5.90 4.95 1.17
N GLY A 85 5.20 4.19 0.32
CA GLY A 85 3.73 4.21 0.25
C GLY A 85 3.19 3.72 -1.08
N TRP A 86 1.87 3.75 -1.22
CA TRP A 86 1.07 3.02 -2.23
C TRP A 86 1.35 3.35 -3.71
N SER A 87 2.28 4.25 -4.03
CA SER A 87 2.48 4.72 -5.42
C SER A 87 3.72 5.60 -5.62
N TRP A 88 4.74 5.51 -4.77
CA TRP A 88 5.81 6.53 -4.76
C TRP A 88 5.26 7.95 -4.44
N TRP A 89 4.02 8.02 -3.96
CA TRP A 89 3.41 9.22 -3.42
C TRP A 89 4.23 9.71 -2.24
N ARG A 90 5.01 10.76 -2.51
CA ARG A 90 5.81 11.47 -1.51
C ARG A 90 4.91 12.18 -0.49
N ASP A 91 3.66 12.48 -0.85
CA ASP A 91 2.78 13.36 -0.08
C ASP A 91 1.51 12.65 0.41
N CYS A 92 1.65 11.52 1.12
CA CYS A 92 0.50 10.88 1.76
C CYS A 92 -0.08 11.75 2.89
N PRO A 93 -1.33 12.25 2.79
CA PRO A 93 -1.88 13.18 3.78
C PRO A 93 -2.01 12.57 5.19
N SER A 94 -2.40 11.29 5.28
CA SER A 94 -2.51 10.59 6.55
C SER A 94 -1.16 10.46 7.26
N ARG A 95 -0.08 10.16 6.51
CA ARG A 95 1.27 10.12 7.06
C ARG A 95 1.68 11.49 7.59
N THR A 96 1.55 12.52 6.76
CA THR A 96 1.93 13.89 7.12
C THR A 96 1.19 14.35 8.38
N CYS A 97 -0.12 14.11 8.44
CA CYS A 97 -0.94 14.46 9.60
C CYS A 97 -0.50 13.71 10.87
N CYS A 98 -0.25 12.40 10.78
CA CYS A 98 0.19 11.61 11.93
C CYS A 98 1.57 12.04 12.45
N ILE A 99 2.51 12.35 11.55
CA ILE A 99 3.83 12.88 11.90
C ILE A 99 3.70 14.25 12.59
N GLN A 100 2.90 15.17 12.03
CA GLN A 100 2.72 16.51 12.59
C GLN A 100 2.05 16.49 13.97
N LYS A 101 1.11 15.58 14.19
CA LYS A 101 0.38 15.43 15.46
C LYS A 101 1.09 14.50 16.46
N ASP A 102 2.25 13.96 16.09
CA ASP A 102 3.01 12.96 16.85
C ASP A 102 2.19 11.76 17.34
N ILE A 103 1.40 11.19 16.42
CA ILE A 103 0.55 10.01 16.67
C ILE A 103 0.92 8.87 15.73
N ASP A 104 0.68 7.63 16.16
CA ASP A 104 0.92 6.43 15.37
C ASP A 104 -0.25 6.10 14.44
N PHE A 105 -1.47 6.42 14.84
CA PHE A 105 -2.70 6.09 14.13
C PHE A 105 -3.71 7.22 14.23
N CYS A 106 -4.58 7.32 13.23
CA CYS A 106 -5.61 8.37 13.19
C CYS A 106 -6.56 8.30 14.39
N TYR A 107 -6.87 7.12 14.96
CA TYR A 107 -7.78 7.02 16.12
C TYR A 107 -7.28 7.75 17.39
N GLN A 108 -5.98 8.03 17.47
CA GLN A 108 -5.37 8.77 18.58
C GLN A 108 -5.57 10.30 18.43
N CYS A 109 -6.02 10.75 17.26
CA CYS A 109 -6.37 12.15 17.04
C CYS A 109 -7.74 12.48 17.67
N ASN A 110 -7.84 13.58 18.40
CA ASN A 110 -9.11 14.05 18.99
C ASN A 110 -10.19 14.34 17.94
N ASP A 111 -9.78 14.69 16.72
CA ASP A 111 -10.70 14.99 15.63
C ASP A 111 -11.18 13.74 14.89
N PHE A 112 -10.76 12.54 15.30
CA PHE A 112 -11.05 11.31 14.55
C PHE A 112 -12.48 10.78 14.81
N PRO A 113 -13.24 10.40 13.76
CA PRO A 113 -12.92 10.55 12.33
C PRO A 113 -13.10 11.98 11.85
N CYS A 114 -12.07 12.59 11.25
CA CYS A 114 -12.14 14.00 10.84
C CYS A 114 -12.85 14.17 9.49
N GLU A 115 -13.29 15.39 9.18
CA GLU A 115 -14.02 15.69 7.93
C GLU A 115 -13.23 15.27 6.68
N SER A 116 -11.90 15.41 6.71
CA SER A 116 -11.03 15.00 5.59
C SER A 116 -11.09 13.49 5.30
N LEU A 117 -11.46 12.64 6.25
CA LEU A 117 -11.67 11.21 6.04
C LEU A 117 -13.09 10.88 5.59
N GLN A 118 -14.04 11.79 5.79
CA GLN A 118 -15.47 11.57 5.55
C GLN A 118 -15.96 12.17 4.22
N LYS A 119 -15.16 13.01 3.56
CA LYS A 119 -15.53 13.71 2.33
C LYS A 119 -14.40 13.73 1.30
N GLY A 120 -14.75 14.03 0.06
CA GLY A 120 -13.80 14.27 -1.03
C GLY A 120 -13.37 13.01 -1.81
N PRO A 121 -12.28 13.10 -2.60
CA PRO A 121 -11.86 12.01 -3.48
C PRO A 121 -11.37 10.80 -2.68
N LEU A 122 -11.51 9.62 -3.29
CA LEU A 122 -11.14 8.33 -2.70
C LEU A 122 -11.91 8.01 -1.40
N LEU A 123 -13.17 8.46 -1.28
CA LEU A 123 -13.98 8.29 -0.08
C LEU A 123 -14.05 6.84 0.40
N GLU A 124 -14.24 5.87 -0.50
CA GLU A 124 -14.24 4.44 -0.12
C GLU A 124 -12.90 4.00 0.49
N SER A 125 -11.78 4.47 -0.06
CA SER A 125 -10.45 4.23 0.50
C SER A 125 -10.27 4.87 1.89
N ARG A 126 -10.88 6.05 2.10
CA ARG A 126 -10.85 6.75 3.40
C ARG A 126 -11.77 6.08 4.43
N LYS A 127 -12.93 5.55 4.03
CA LYS A 127 -13.80 4.73 4.89
C LYS A 127 -13.06 3.50 5.43
N LEU A 128 -12.30 2.80 4.59
CA LEU A 128 -11.44 1.69 5.02
C LEU A 128 -10.35 2.14 6.01
N THR A 129 -9.89 3.39 5.93
CA THR A 129 -8.95 3.95 6.93
C THR A 129 -9.65 4.15 8.26
N ILE A 130 -10.89 4.67 8.25
CA ILE A 130 -11.70 4.83 9.46
C ILE A 130 -11.94 3.45 10.11
N GLU A 131 -12.34 2.46 9.31
CA GLU A 131 -12.59 1.10 9.78
C GLU A 131 -11.35 0.47 10.43
N ALA A 132 -10.20 0.49 9.74
CA ALA A 132 -8.95 -0.04 10.29
C ALA A 132 -8.58 0.64 11.61
N ASN A 133 -8.72 1.95 11.70
CA ASN A 133 -8.43 2.71 12.92
C ASN A 133 -9.40 2.39 14.07
N ASN A 134 -10.68 2.19 13.78
CA ASN A 134 -11.66 1.72 14.77
C ASN A 134 -11.32 0.32 15.28
N GLN A 135 -10.87 -0.58 14.40
CA GLN A 135 -10.45 -1.93 14.81
C GLN A 135 -9.20 -1.88 15.69
N ILE A 136 -8.19 -1.09 15.33
CA ILE A 136 -6.99 -0.92 16.16
C ILE A 136 -7.38 -0.35 17.54
N ARG A 137 -8.27 0.64 17.59
CA ARG A 137 -8.77 1.22 18.86
C ARG A 137 -9.49 0.18 19.72
N LYS A 138 -10.33 -0.67 19.12
CA LYS A 138 -11.17 -1.64 19.81
C LYS A 138 -10.39 -2.86 20.29
N GLU A 139 -9.52 -3.40 19.44
CA GLU A 139 -8.92 -4.73 19.63
C GLU A 139 -7.42 -4.67 19.94
N GLY A 140 -6.80 -3.51 19.74
CA GLY A 140 -5.37 -3.28 19.92
C GLY A 140 -4.55 -3.70 18.71
N ILE A 141 -3.38 -3.08 18.57
CA ILE A 141 -2.51 -3.27 17.40
C ILE A 141 -2.02 -4.71 17.21
N LYS A 142 -1.87 -5.48 18.29
CA LYS A 142 -1.43 -6.88 18.24
C LYS A 142 -2.44 -7.76 17.48
N LYS A 143 -3.73 -7.67 17.84
CA LYS A 143 -4.80 -8.42 17.16
C LYS A 143 -4.98 -7.95 15.72
N TRP A 144 -4.94 -6.63 15.52
CA TRP A 144 -5.06 -6.07 14.18
C TRP A 144 -3.91 -6.49 13.26
N LEU A 145 -2.69 -6.54 13.77
CA LEU A 145 -1.54 -7.03 13.00
C LEU A 145 -1.74 -8.49 12.56
N GLN A 146 -2.29 -9.35 13.42
CA GLN A 146 -2.59 -10.73 13.06
C GLN A 146 -3.60 -10.81 11.91
N ALA A 147 -4.70 -10.03 11.98
CA ALA A 147 -5.66 -9.92 10.88
C ALA A 147 -5.04 -9.39 9.58
N LEU A 148 -4.09 -8.44 9.67
CA LEU A 148 -3.35 -7.98 8.48
C LEU A 148 -2.46 -9.08 7.91
N LYS A 149 -1.81 -9.90 8.73
CA LYS A 149 -0.99 -11.03 8.25
C LYS A 149 -1.82 -12.05 7.49
N GLU A 150 -2.94 -12.48 8.07
CA GLU A 150 -3.88 -13.43 7.45
C GLU A 150 -4.46 -12.92 6.13
N LYS A 151 -4.58 -11.61 5.96
CA LYS A 151 -5.03 -10.99 4.71
C LYS A 151 -3.97 -11.03 3.59
N TYR A 152 -2.69 -11.07 3.94
CA TYR A 152 -1.57 -10.98 2.98
C TYR A 152 -0.81 -12.30 2.77
N GLU A 153 -1.03 -13.31 3.63
CA GLU A 153 -0.60 -14.70 3.43
C GLU A 153 -1.48 -15.42 2.39
#